data_AF-A0A368XBF9-F1
#
_entry.id   AF-A0A368XBF9-F1
#
_cell.length_a   1.000
_cell.length_b   1.000
_cell.length_c   1.000
_cell.angle_alpha   90.00
_cell.angle_beta   90.00
_cell.angle_gamma   90.00
#
_symmetry.space_group_name_H-M   'P 1'
#
loop_
_entity.id
_entity.type
_entity.pdbx_description
1 polymer ?
#
loop_
_entity_poly.entity_id
_entity_poly.type
_entity_poly.pdbx_seq_one_letter_code
_entity_poly.pdbx_strand_id
1 'polypeptide(L)'
;MYSPKAKKLKIPPLDTLDFRDISYLGWYDIRSAKKVLVVEYNGKLKGIQGSFDNSIKGICSLCNGYEDVGLFMARTKTGKATYKNKGNFICRDSNKCNENLITLEKLNKFVENY
;
A
#
# COMPACT_ATOMS: atom_id res chain seq x y z
N MET A 1 -10.10 -12.87 29.67
CA MET A 1 -9.40 -11.58 29.83
C MET A 1 -8.83 -11.18 28.46
N TYR A 2 -9.58 -10.39 27.68
CA TYR A 2 -9.18 -9.99 26.32
C TYR A 2 -8.51 -8.63 26.37
N SER A 3 -7.29 -8.53 25.83
CA SER A 3 -6.71 -7.26 25.40
C SER A 3 -6.25 -7.42 23.96
N PRO A 4 -6.88 -6.77 22.97
CA PRO A 4 -6.30 -6.69 21.65
C PRO A 4 -5.14 -5.70 21.76
N LYS A 5 -3.91 -6.21 21.95
CA LYS A 5 -2.70 -5.41 21.77
C LYS A 5 -2.60 -5.08 20.28
N ALA A 6 -3.31 -4.04 19.84
CA ALA A 6 -3.02 -3.40 18.57
C ALA A 6 -1.56 -2.95 18.63
N LYS A 7 -0.69 -3.62 17.87
CA LYS A 7 0.70 -3.16 17.70
C LYS A 7 0.60 -1.78 17.06
N LYS A 8 0.99 -0.72 17.79
CA LYS A 8 1.05 0.63 17.23
C LYS A 8 1.93 0.58 15.98
N LEU A 9 1.34 0.87 14.83
CA LEU A 9 2.04 1.03 13.56
C LEU A 9 3.08 2.15 13.74
N LYS A 10 4.33 1.90 13.35
CA LYS A 10 5.30 2.99 13.20
C LYS A 10 4.97 3.67 11.89
N ILE A 11 4.28 4.81 11.98
CA ILE A 11 4.04 5.70 10.86
C ILE A 11 5.34 6.47 10.60
N PRO A 12 5.76 6.68 9.34
CA PRO A 12 6.91 7.54 9.04
C PRO A 12 6.66 8.96 9.58
N PRO A 13 7.72 9.77 9.77
CA PRO A 13 7.58 11.17 10.15
C PRO A 13 6.67 11.89 9.16
N LEU A 14 5.48 12.31 9.61
CA LEU A 14 4.45 12.95 8.78
C LEU A 14 4.71 14.46 8.60
N ASP A 15 5.51 15.03 9.48
CA ASP A 15 5.96 16.42 9.52
C ASP A 15 6.82 16.82 8.32
N THR A 16 7.40 15.85 7.61
CA THR A 16 8.21 16.09 6.40
C THR A 16 7.48 15.79 5.08
N LEU A 17 6.20 15.40 5.13
CA LEU A 17 5.40 15.05 3.95
C LEU A 17 4.52 16.23 3.53
N ASP A 18 4.70 16.74 2.30
CA ASP A 18 3.72 17.65 1.70
C ASP A 18 2.51 16.84 1.22
N PHE A 19 1.44 16.88 2.01
CA PHE A 19 0.20 16.16 1.72
C PHE A 19 -0.50 16.61 0.42
N ARG A 20 -0.11 17.77 -0.15
CA ARG A 20 -0.66 18.25 -1.42
C ARG A 20 -0.20 17.43 -2.62
N ASP A 21 0.97 16.79 -2.51
CA ASP A 21 1.65 16.11 -3.61
C ASP A 21 1.64 14.58 -3.49
N ILE A 22 0.91 14.03 -2.50
CA ILE A 22 0.79 12.58 -2.31
C ILE A 22 -0.66 12.11 -2.47
N SER A 23 -0.84 11.13 -3.35
CA SER A 23 -2.10 10.41 -3.55
C SER A 23 -2.31 9.29 -2.52
N TYR A 24 -1.23 8.81 -1.89
CA TYR A 24 -1.28 7.84 -0.80
C TYR A 24 -0.01 7.87 0.05
N LEU A 25 -0.13 7.41 1.30
CA LEU A 25 1.01 7.14 2.17
C LEU A 25 1.43 5.68 2.05
N GLY A 26 2.72 5.42 1.83
CA GLY A 26 3.24 4.06 1.75
C GLY A 26 4.60 3.92 2.41
N TRP A 27 4.77 2.90 3.25
CA TRP A 27 6.06 2.61 3.90
C TRP A 27 6.23 1.13 4.19
N TYR A 28 7.46 0.71 4.46
CA TYR A 28 7.76 -0.63 4.94
C TYR A 28 7.88 -0.62 6.47
N ASP A 29 6.95 -1.29 7.16
CA ASP A 29 7.00 -1.45 8.61
C ASP A 29 7.95 -2.60 8.97
N ILE A 30 9.13 -2.22 9.46
CA ILE A 30 10.20 -3.15 9.87
C ILE A 30 9.71 -4.11 10.96
N ARG A 31 8.78 -3.70 11.83
CA ARG A 31 8.31 -4.54 12.96
C ARG A 31 7.45 -5.72 12.52
N SER A 32 6.64 -5.50 11.48
CA SER A 32 5.79 -6.54 10.91
C SER A 32 6.39 -7.18 9.66
N ALA A 33 7.48 -6.62 9.13
CA ALA A 33 8.05 -6.98 7.83
C ALA A 33 6.98 -6.91 6.72
N LYS A 34 6.15 -5.87 6.77
CA LYS A 34 5.05 -5.63 5.82
C LYS A 34 5.19 -4.26 5.19
N LYS A 35 4.85 -4.17 3.90
CA LYS A 35 4.55 -2.87 3.29
C LYS A 35 3.12 -2.49 3.67
N VAL A 36 2.94 -1.23 4.04
CA VAL A 36 1.68 -0.62 4.42
C VAL A 36 1.36 0.48 3.42
N LEU A 37 0.11 0.54 3.00
CA LEU A 37 -0.45 1.58 2.14
C LEU A 37 -1.66 2.17 2.86
N VAL A 38 -1.74 3.49 2.96
CA VAL A 38 -2.91 4.22 3.48
C VAL A 38 -3.36 5.15 2.38
N VAL A 39 -4.59 4.94 1.91
CA VAL A 39 -5.17 5.65 0.77
C VAL A 39 -6.50 6.25 1.18
N GLU A 40 -6.76 7.49 0.79
CA GLU A 40 -8.11 8.04 0.87
C GLU A 40 -8.95 7.49 -0.28
N TYR A 41 -10.07 6.85 0.04
CA TYR A 41 -10.99 6.29 -0.93
C TYR A 41 -12.43 6.55 -0.48
N ASN A 42 -13.21 7.24 -1.33
CA ASN A 42 -14.58 7.68 -1.04
C ASN A 42 -14.71 8.44 0.30
N GLY A 43 -13.79 9.38 0.55
CA GLY A 43 -13.75 10.21 1.76
C GLY A 43 -13.39 9.45 3.04
N LYS A 44 -12.84 8.23 2.93
CA LYS A 44 -12.41 7.41 4.07
C LYS A 44 -10.99 6.91 3.87
N LEU A 45 -10.21 6.89 4.94
CA LEU A 45 -8.89 6.27 4.94
C LEU A 45 -9.02 4.74 4.96
N LYS A 46 -8.46 4.08 3.94
CA LYS A 46 -8.29 2.63 3.87
C LYS A 46 -6.82 2.27 4.05
N GLY A 47 -6.54 1.37 4.99
CA GLY A 47 -5.21 0.80 5.21
C GLY A 47 -5.10 -0.61 4.61
N ILE A 48 -4.09 -0.86 3.79
CA ILE A 48 -3.78 -2.16 3.20
C ILE A 48 -2.37 -2.54 3.63
N GLN A 49 -2.22 -3.73 4.20
CA GLN A 49 -0.91 -4.25 4.62
C GLN A 49 -0.66 -5.62 3.97
N GLY A 50 0.58 -5.83 3.52
CA GLY A 50 0.95 -7.03 2.78
C GLY A 50 2.44 -7.34 2.85
N SER A 51 2.83 -8.58 2.55
CA SER A 51 4.25 -8.86 2.29
C SER A 51 4.69 -8.14 1.03
N PHE A 52 5.99 -7.88 0.95
CA PHE A 52 6.62 -7.27 -0.20
C PHE A 52 7.94 -8.00 -0.44
N ASP A 53 8.05 -8.62 -1.61
CA ASP A 53 9.22 -9.40 -1.97
C ASP A 53 10.36 -8.49 -2.49
N ASN A 54 11.50 -9.10 -2.82
CA ASN A 54 12.63 -8.37 -3.42
C ASN A 54 12.20 -7.67 -4.71
N SER A 55 12.74 -6.47 -4.96
CA SER A 55 12.40 -5.67 -6.13
C SER A 55 13.17 -6.06 -7.37
N ILE A 56 12.50 -6.02 -8.52
CA ILE A 56 13.04 -6.15 -9.88
C ILE A 56 12.61 -4.93 -10.70
N LYS A 57 13.24 -4.67 -11.85
CA LYS A 57 12.72 -3.66 -12.79
C LYS A 57 11.46 -4.15 -13.49
N GLY A 58 10.42 -3.32 -13.56
CA GLY A 58 9.15 -3.68 -14.20
C GLY A 58 8.10 -2.59 -14.11
N ILE A 59 6.91 -2.87 -14.64
CA ILE A 59 5.78 -1.94 -14.65
C ILE A 59 5.00 -2.02 -13.34
N CYS A 60 4.86 -0.88 -12.65
CA CYS A 60 4.05 -0.77 -11.44
C CYS A 60 2.56 -0.77 -11.76
N SER A 61 1.78 -1.59 -11.04
CA SER A 61 0.32 -1.66 -11.23
C SER A 61 -0.43 -0.42 -10.73
N LEU A 62 0.21 0.42 -9.91
CA LEU A 62 -0.39 1.66 -9.37
C LEU A 62 -0.14 2.84 -10.32
N CYS A 63 1.12 3.22 -10.51
CA CYS A 63 1.50 4.40 -11.31
C CYS A 63 1.73 4.08 -12.79
N ASN A 64 1.78 2.81 -13.20
CA ASN A 64 2.11 2.36 -14.55
C ASN A 64 3.52 2.74 -15.04
N GLY A 65 4.38 3.29 -14.17
CA GLY A 65 5.77 3.60 -14.47
C GLY A 65 6.65 2.35 -14.49
N TYR A 66 7.73 2.41 -15.27
CA TYR A 66 8.79 1.40 -15.26
C TYR A 66 9.80 1.73 -14.15
N GLU A 67 9.76 0.97 -13.07
CA GLU A 67 10.45 1.27 -11.81
C GLU A 67 11.00 0.01 -11.15
N ASP A 68 11.67 0.15 -10.01
CA ASP A 68 11.91 -0.99 -9.10
C ASP A 68 10.60 -1.40 -8.42
N VAL A 69 10.04 -2.53 -8.85
CA VAL A 69 8.78 -3.09 -8.37
C VAL A 69 9.00 -4.41 -7.65
N GLY A 70 8.25 -4.64 -6.58
CA GLY A 70 8.22 -5.92 -5.88
C GLY A 70 6.80 -6.47 -5.85
N LEU A 71 6.67 -7.79 -5.72
CA LEU A 71 5.37 -8.43 -5.54
C LEU A 71 4.82 -8.06 -4.17
N PHE A 72 3.77 -7.25 -4.15
CA PHE A 72 3.00 -6.94 -2.95
C PHE A 72 1.83 -7.91 -2.82
N MET A 73 1.76 -8.62 -1.70
CA MET A 73 0.77 -9.64 -1.43
C MET A 73 0.00 -9.31 -0.15
N ALA A 74 -1.30 -9.01 -0.26
CA ALA A 74 -2.17 -8.79 0.90
C ALA A 74 -3.35 -9.76 0.93
N ARG A 75 -3.83 -10.03 2.15
CA ARG A 75 -4.94 -10.95 2.41
C ARG A 75 -6.25 -10.16 2.39
N THR A 76 -7.14 -10.47 1.44
CA THR A 76 -8.43 -9.79 1.27
C THR A 76 -9.57 -10.71 1.70
N LYS A 77 -10.60 -10.13 2.30
CA LYS A 77 -11.79 -10.87 2.76
C LYS A 77 -12.77 -11.00 1.58
N THR A 78 -13.20 -12.22 1.26
CA THR A 78 -14.13 -12.49 0.15
C THR A 78 -15.49 -13.03 0.60
N GLY A 79 -15.66 -13.28 1.89
CA GLY A 79 -16.91 -13.76 2.47
C GLY A 79 -16.90 -13.66 4.01
N LYS A 80 -17.86 -14.28 4.70
CA LYS A 80 -17.96 -14.17 6.17
C LYS A 80 -16.69 -14.67 6.89
N ALA A 81 -16.04 -15.74 6.39
CA ALA A 81 -14.83 -16.31 6.97
C ALA A 81 -13.74 -16.70 5.93
N THR A 82 -13.95 -16.40 4.64
CA THR A 82 -13.02 -16.77 3.57
C THR A 82 -12.09 -15.61 3.23
N TYR A 83 -10.82 -15.93 3.04
CA TYR A 83 -9.79 -14.98 2.66
C TYR A 83 -9.02 -15.49 1.45
N LYS A 84 -8.60 -14.59 0.57
CA LYS A 84 -7.68 -14.89 -0.52
C LYS A 84 -6.44 -13.99 -0.43
N ASN A 85 -5.31 -14.48 -0.92
CA ASN A 85 -4.15 -13.64 -1.14
C ASN A 85 -4.29 -12.97 -2.51
N LYS A 86 -4.01 -11.67 -2.57
CA LYS A 86 -4.03 -10.89 -3.82
C LYS A 86 -2.67 -10.20 -3.99
N GLY A 87 -2.02 -10.52 -5.10
CA GLY A 87 -0.70 -10.04 -5.48
C GLY A 87 -0.75 -9.01 -6.60
N ASN A 88 0.05 -7.95 -6.53
CA ASN A 88 0.34 -7.04 -7.63
C ASN A 88 1.81 -6.60 -7.56
N PHE A 89 2.45 -6.37 -8.70
CA PHE A 89 3.76 -5.69 -8.72
C PHE A 89 3.55 -4.20 -8.52
N ILE A 90 4.10 -3.66 -7.44
CA ILE A 90 4.02 -2.23 -7.12
C ILE A 90 5.41 -1.69 -6.80
N CYS A 91 5.60 -0.38 -6.95
CA CYS A 91 6.87 0.28 -6.65
C CYS A 91 7.35 -0.04 -5.22
N ARG A 92 8.65 -0.30 -5.11
CA ARG A 92 9.33 -0.39 -3.83
C ARG A 92 9.29 0.95 -3.10
N ASP A 93 9.66 2.03 -3.79
CA ASP A 93 9.59 3.40 -3.31
C ASP A 93 8.19 3.99 -3.54
N SER A 94 7.50 4.30 -2.45
CA SER A 94 6.15 4.88 -2.51
C SER A 94 6.14 6.37 -2.82
N ASN A 95 7.20 7.11 -2.53
CA ASN A 95 7.31 8.52 -2.92
C ASN A 95 7.50 8.62 -4.44
N LYS A 96 8.42 7.82 -5.00
CA LYS A 96 8.60 7.75 -6.45
C LYS A 96 7.33 7.32 -7.19
N CYS A 97 6.57 6.42 -6.57
CA CYS A 97 5.28 6.01 -7.11
C CYS A 97 4.25 7.14 -7.12
N ASN A 98 4.19 7.96 -6.06
CA ASN A 98 3.33 9.14 -6.02
C ASN A 98 3.72 10.18 -7.07
N GLU A 99 5.02 10.46 -7.25
CA GLU A 99 5.50 11.36 -8.32
C GLU A 99 5.06 10.91 -9.73
N ASN A 100 5.01 9.60 -9.96
CA ASN A 100 4.64 9.02 -11.25
C ASN A 100 3.11 8.84 -11.42
N LEU A 101 2.29 9.09 -10.40
CA LEU A 101 0.83 8.96 -10.51
C LEU A 101 0.25 10.16 -11.27
N ILE A 102 -0.24 9.91 -12.48
CA ILE A 102 -0.89 10.94 -13.31
C ILE A 102 -2.40 11.01 -13.01
N THR A 103 -3.02 9.86 -12.71
CA THR A 103 -4.43 9.76 -12.34
C THR A 103 -4.62 8.81 -11.16
N LEU A 104 -5.72 8.99 -10.42
CA LEU A 104 -6.08 8.14 -9.29
C LEU A 104 -6.80 6.84 -9.71
N GLU A 105 -7.11 6.65 -10.99
CA GLU A 105 -7.98 5.55 -11.44
C GLU A 105 -7.42 4.17 -11.05
N LYS A 106 -6.14 3.91 -11.35
CA LYS A 106 -5.48 2.64 -11.02
C LYS A 106 -5.31 2.44 -9.51
N LEU A 107 -5.00 3.52 -8.78
CA LEU A 107 -4.90 3.48 -7.32
C LEU A 107 -6.26 3.16 -6.69
N ASN A 108 -7.33 3.82 -7.13
CA ASN A 108 -8.69 3.59 -6.65
C ASN A 108 -9.17 2.18 -6.99
N LYS A 109 -8.93 1.72 -8.23
CA LYS A 109 -9.25 0.34 -8.64
C LYS A 109 -8.45 -0.69 -7.86
N PHE A 110 -7.19 -0.39 -7.51
CA PHE A 110 -6.42 -1.23 -6.60
C PHE A 110 -7.09 -1.28 -5.24
N VAL A 111 -7.44 -0.15 -4.63
CA VAL A 111 -8.04 -0.08 -3.28
C VAL A 111 -9.45 -0.67 -3.18
N GLU A 112 -10.27 -0.58 -4.23
CA GLU A 112 -11.58 -1.25 -4.31
C GLU A 112 -11.46 -2.77 -4.22
N ASN A 113 -10.31 -3.27 -4.69
CA ASN A 113 -9.99 -4.67 -4.82
C ASN A 113 -9.34 -5.29 -3.56
N TYR A 114 -9.13 -4.50 -2.50
CA TYR A 114 -8.61 -4.89 -1.18
C TYR A 114 -9.57 -4.51 -0.05
#